data_AF-A0A4Q3UR99-F1
#
_entry.id   AF-A0A4Q3UR99-F1
#
_cell.length_a   1.000
_cell.length_b   1.000
_cell.length_c   1.000
_cell.angle_alpha   90.00
_cell.angle_beta   90.00
_cell.angle_gamma   90.00
#
_symmetry.space_group_name_H-M   'P 1'
#
loop_
_entity.id
_entity.type
_entity.pdbx_description
1 polymer ?
#
loop_
_entity_poly.entity_id
_entity_poly.type
_entity_poly.pdbx_seq_one_letter_code
_entity_poly.pdbx_strand_id
1 'polypeptide(L)' 'MRVVTPSSKRFSTVLEVPNLIELQLNSYRWFLEEGLPELFKTFSPIYDFTQSNFLELVSFT' A
#
# COMPACT_ATOMS: atom_id res chain seq x y z
N MET A 1 24.05 29.26 -14.70
CA MET A 1 22.67 29.14 -15.22
C MET A 1 21.73 29.87 -14.27
N ARG A 2 20.96 30.86 -14.74
CA ARG A 2 19.93 31.53 -13.92
C ARG A 2 18.59 30.90 -14.25
N VAL A 3 17.97 30.21 -13.29
CA VAL A 3 16.59 29.74 -13.41
C VAL A 3 15.70 30.92 -13.04
N VAL A 4 14.96 31.45 -14.02
CA VAL A 4 14.00 32.54 -13.81
C VAL A 4 12.60 31.93 -13.89
N THR A 5 11.89 31.85 -12.77
CA THR A 5 10.49 31.41 -12.71
C THR A 5 9.58 32.64 -12.61
N PRO A 6 8.93 33.07 -13.71
CA PRO A 6 7.99 34.19 -13.66
C PRO A 6 6.76 33.80 -12.83
N SER A 7 6.51 34.52 -11.74
CA SER A 7 5.32 34.34 -10.91
C SER A 7 4.15 35.14 -11.50
N SER A 8 3.17 34.42 -12.05
CA SER A 8 1.89 34.98 -12.52
C SER A 8 0.86 34.96 -11.39
N LYS A 9 0.26 36.14 -11.14
CA LYS A 9 -0.93 36.47 -10.31
C LYS A 9 -1.30 35.49 -9.18
N ARG A 10 -1.12 35.97 -7.95
CA ARG A 10 -1.57 35.37 -6.69
C ARG A 10 -3.10 35.30 -6.64
N PHE A 11 -3.67 34.17 -7.02
CA PHE A 11 -4.90 33.73 -6.38
C PHE A 11 -4.55 33.25 -4.98
N SER A 12 -5.36 33.60 -3.98
CA SER A 12 -5.22 33.08 -2.62
C SER A 12 -5.57 31.59 -2.65
N THR A 13 -4.63 30.77 -3.08
CA THR A 13 -4.78 29.32 -3.05
C THR A 13 -4.76 28.93 -1.57
N VAL A 14 -5.95 28.72 -1.01
CA VAL A 14 -6.18 28.38 0.41
C VAL A 14 -5.71 26.96 0.74
N LEU A 15 -5.24 26.20 -0.25
CA LEU A 15 -4.84 24.80 -0.13
C LEU A 15 -3.33 24.65 -0.36
N GLU A 16 -2.66 24.10 0.64
CA GLU A 16 -1.26 23.70 0.54
C GLU A 16 -1.08 22.60 -0.52
N VAL A 17 0.13 22.53 -1.08
CA VAL A 17 0.46 21.46 -2.05
C VAL A 17 0.39 20.12 -1.30
N PRO A 18 -0.44 19.17 -1.75
CA PRO A 18 -0.56 17.88 -1.10
C PRO A 18 0.71 17.05 -1.30
N ASN A 19 0.88 16.03 -0.47
CA ASN A 19 1.93 15.05 -0.69
C ASN A 19 1.65 14.24 -1.96
N LEU A 20 2.45 14.46 -3.00
CA LEU A 20 2.25 13.86 -4.33
C LEU A 20 2.44 12.33 -4.36
N ILE A 21 2.99 11.73 -3.31
CA ILE A 21 3.17 10.27 -3.19
C ILE A 21 2.25 9.63 -2.14
N GLU A 22 1.34 10.39 -1.55
CA GLU A 22 0.43 9.90 -0.50
C GLU A 22 -0.36 8.66 -0.94
N LEU A 23 -0.87 8.66 -2.17
CA LEU A 23 -1.56 7.50 -2.73
C LEU A 23 -0.71 6.23 -2.71
N GLN A 24 0.58 6.35 -3.03
CA GLN A 24 1.49 5.21 -3.07
C GLN A 24 1.76 4.66 -1.66
N LEU A 25 1.96 5.56 -0.69
CA LEU A 25 2.15 5.19 0.71
C LEU A 25 0.90 4.50 1.29
N ASN A 26 -0.29 5.04 0.97
CA ASN A 26 -1.55 4.47 1.43
C ASN A 26 -1.83 3.10 0.80
N SER A 27 -1.53 2.92 -0.49
CA SER A 27 -1.67 1.63 -1.15
C SER A 27 -0.75 0.57 -0.55
N TYR A 28 0.50 0.91 -0.24
CA TYR A 28 1.43 -0.03 0.40
C TYR A 28 1.00 -0.40 1.82
N ARG A 29 0.53 0.58 2.60
CA ARG A 29 -0.01 0.33 3.94
C ARG A 29 -1.20 -0.63 3.89
N TRP A 30 -2.19 -0.33 3.05
CA TRP A 30 -3.36 -1.19 2.85
C TRP A 30 -2.97 -2.62 2.47
N PHE A 31 -1.99 -2.78 1.57
CA PHE A 31 -1.53 -4.11 1.17
C PHE A 31 -0.97 -4.92 2.35
N LEU A 32 -0.22 -4.30 3.25
CA LEU A 32 0.32 -4.99 4.43
C LEU A 32 -0.76 -5.27 5.49
N GLU A 33 -1.67 -4.33 5.70
CA GLU A 33 -2.68 -4.39 6.77
C GLU A 33 -3.88 -5.28 6.41
N GLU A 34 -4.28 -5.31 5.13
CA GLU A 34 -5.50 -5.98 4.67
C GLU A 34 -5.20 -7.00 3.56
N GLY A 35 -4.52 -6.57 2.48
CA GLY A 35 -4.34 -7.41 1.29
C GLY A 35 -3.58 -8.70 1.55
N LEU A 36 -2.41 -8.61 2.20
CA LEU A 36 -1.56 -9.75 2.52
C LEU A 36 -2.20 -10.71 3.56
N PRO A 37 -2.81 -10.24 4.66
CA PRO A 37 -3.52 -11.14 5.58
C PRO A 37 -4.70 -11.87 4.94
N GLU A 38 -5.48 -11.19 4.09
CA GLU A 38 -6.57 -11.82 3.35
C GLU A 38 -6.06 -12.87 2.36
N LEU A 39 -4.96 -12.56 1.66
CA LEU A 39 -4.32 -13.49 0.75
C LEU A 39 -3.91 -14.78 1.47
N PHE A 40 -3.24 -14.68 2.61
CA PHE A 40 -2.82 -15.86 3.37
C PHE A 40 -4.00 -16.68 3.91
N LYS A 41 -5.07 -16.04 4.38
CA LYS A 41 -6.30 -16.74 4.79
C LYS A 41 -6.95 -17.49 3.64
N THR A 42 -6.77 -17.03 2.40
CA THR A 42 -7.35 -17.67 1.22
C THR A 42 -6.65 -18.99 0.86
N PHE A 43 -5.33 -19.09 1.10
CA PHE A 43 -4.54 -20.27 0.74
C PHE A 43 -4.25 -21.23 1.90
N SER A 44 -4.42 -20.80 3.14
CA SER A 44 -4.14 -21.61 4.33
C SER A 44 -5.41 -22.28 4.88
N PRO A 45 -5.35 -23.55 5.33
CA PRO A 45 -4.21 -24.45 5.29
C PRO A 45 -3.99 -25.10 3.91
N ILE A 46 -2.74 -25.44 3.62
CA ILE A 46 -2.34 -26.16 2.40
C ILE A 46 -2.22 -27.65 2.72
N TYR A 47 -2.95 -28.50 1.99
CA TYR A 47 -2.96 -29.95 2.20
C TYR A 47 -2.00 -30.69 1.26
N ASP A 48 -1.48 -31.83 1.72
CA ASP A 48 -0.78 -32.77 0.84
C ASP A 48 -1.75 -33.55 -0.07
N PHE A 49 -1.21 -34.29 -1.04
CA PHE A 49 -2.02 -35.05 -2.02
C PHE A 49 -2.84 -36.19 -1.39
N THR A 50 -2.50 -36.64 -0.19
CA THR A 50 -3.23 -37.68 0.55
C THR A 50 -4.26 -37.10 1.51
N GLN A 51 -4.31 -35.77 1.66
CA GLN A 51 -5.08 -35.05 2.67
C GLN A 51 -4.81 -35.50 4.11
N SER A 52 -3.64 -36.11 4.37
CA SER A 52 -3.28 -36.59 5.72
C SER A 52 -2.49 -35.54 6.50
N ASN A 53 -1.68 -34.75 5.82
CA ASN A 53 -0.90 -33.66 6.42
C ASN A 53 -1.29 -32.31 5.83
N PHE A 54 -1.09 -31.26 6.62
CA PHE A 54 -1.33 -29.89 6.19
C PHE A 54 -0.29 -28.93 6.77
N LEU A 55 -0.09 -27.81 6.07
CA LEU A 55 0.69 -26.66 6.53
C LEU A 55 -0.27 -25.48 6.76
N GLU A 56 -0.24 -24.92 7.96
CA GLU A 56 -1.06 -23.77 8.33
C GLU A 56 -0.19 -22.56 8.69
N LEU A 57 -0.55 -21.39 8.18
CA LEU A 57 0.06 -20.14 8.59
C LEU A 57 -0.58 -19.65 9.90
N VAL A 58 0.20 -19.66 10.99
CA VAL A 58 -0.27 -19.22 12.31
C VAL A 58 -0.26 -17.69 12.46
N SER A 59 0.78 -17.02 11.96
CA SER A 59 0.92 -15.56 12.04
C SER A 59 1.95 -15.03 11.04
N PHE A 60 1.78 -13.79 10.60
CA PHE A 60 2.81 -13.00 9.92
C PHE A 60 2.74 -11.55 10.45
N THR A 61 3.87 -10.82 10.39
CA THR A 61 4.03 -9.45 10.90
C THR A 61 4.20 -8.48 9.75
#